data_AF-A0A420GN99-F1
#
_entry.id   AF-A0A420GN99-F1
#
_cell.length_a   1.000
_cell.length_b   1.000
_cell.length_c   1.000
_cell.angle_alpha   90.00
_cell.angle_beta   90.00
_cell.angle_gamma   90.00
#
_symmetry.space_group_name_H-M   'P 1'
#
loop_
_entity.id
_entity.type
_entity.pdbx_description
1 polymer ?
#
loop_
_entity_poly.entity_id
_entity_poly.type
_entity_poly.pdbx_seq_one_letter_code
_entity_poly.pdbx_strand_id
1 'polypeptide(L)'
;MDKGWHPLDERYVEAYGAHARTLAEEAASAPHPRCPLCLAELVFTHRRRGGHRYYRHLESADDARCPLTTPSYDPAGLAVNAHALAQGVSAALHRERFLQHWQRHYRIARHAAPPLTLERFARLIEYADVVDLWRYAAFDERDAPYVLLALAGFISVHDRDERARIRIWFDGSVRDVGDLWHEERRRPPGLFRVTYREPLHTPFPTSADILFWEPVERVERLSDCTAPRLRQTQIRMFNRFIDGYERERRRRGEHASGADE
;
A
#
# COMPACT_ATOMS: atom_id res chain seq x y z
N MET A 1 6.44 -26.07 -10.15
CA MET A 1 6.44 -24.71 -9.59
C MET A 1 7.81 -24.45 -9.02
N ASP A 2 8.57 -23.52 -9.60
CA ASP A 2 9.81 -23.07 -8.99
C ASP A 2 9.49 -22.59 -7.58
N LYS A 3 10.25 -23.06 -6.59
CA LYS A 3 10.12 -22.58 -5.22
C LYS A 3 10.36 -21.07 -5.28
N GLY A 4 9.35 -20.29 -4.89
CA GLY A 4 9.44 -18.83 -4.76
C GLY A 4 10.76 -18.46 -4.08
N TRP A 5 11.49 -17.56 -4.73
CA TRP A 5 12.79 -17.11 -4.27
C TRP A 5 12.63 -16.39 -2.94
N HIS A 6 13.66 -16.43 -2.08
CA HIS A 6 13.56 -15.77 -0.79
C HIS A 6 13.42 -14.25 -1.00
N PRO A 7 12.54 -13.56 -0.25
CA PRO A 7 12.30 -12.12 -0.44
C PRO A 7 13.54 -11.23 -0.33
N LEU A 8 14.59 -11.72 0.37
CA LEU A 8 15.90 -11.07 0.53
C LEU A 8 17.06 -11.79 -0.19
N ASP A 9 16.77 -12.46 -1.31
CA ASP A 9 17.77 -12.99 -2.23
C ASP A 9 18.54 -11.84 -2.93
N GLU A 10 19.81 -12.07 -3.25
CA GLU A 10 20.69 -11.13 -3.93
C GLU A 10 20.08 -10.44 -5.15
N ARG A 11 19.30 -11.14 -5.98
CA ARG A 11 18.69 -10.49 -7.16
C ARG A 11 17.71 -9.39 -6.79
N TYR A 12 17.00 -9.56 -5.67
CA TYR A 12 16.10 -8.56 -5.12
C TYR A 12 16.85 -7.49 -4.33
N VAL A 13 18.00 -7.77 -3.74
CA VAL A 13 18.77 -6.76 -2.99
C VAL A 13 19.67 -5.95 -3.91
N GLU A 14 20.27 -6.55 -4.95
CA GLU A 14 21.17 -5.88 -5.90
C GLU A 14 20.42 -5.06 -6.95
N ALA A 15 19.27 -5.52 -7.45
CA ALA A 15 18.43 -4.71 -8.34
C ALA A 15 18.03 -3.37 -7.69
N TYR A 16 17.85 -3.36 -6.36
CA TYR A 16 17.54 -2.16 -5.58
C TYR A 16 18.78 -1.47 -5.03
N GLY A 17 19.81 -2.24 -4.67
CA GLY A 17 21.10 -1.74 -4.22
C GLY A 17 21.84 -0.96 -5.30
N ALA A 18 21.65 -1.30 -6.58
CA ALA A 18 22.13 -0.51 -7.71
C ALA A 18 21.45 0.87 -7.76
N HIS A 19 20.14 0.95 -7.45
CA HIS A 19 19.40 2.22 -7.37
C HIS A 19 19.85 3.09 -6.18
N ALA A 20 20.29 2.47 -5.09
CA ALA A 20 20.87 3.17 -3.94
C ALA A 20 22.35 3.56 -4.14
N ARG A 21 23.13 2.79 -4.92
CA ARG A 21 24.55 3.07 -5.20
C ARG A 21 24.76 4.27 -6.13
N THR A 22 23.83 4.56 -7.03
CA THR A 22 23.83 5.80 -7.82
C THR A 22 23.73 7.08 -6.96
N LEU A 23 23.54 6.94 -5.63
CA LEU A 23 23.41 8.04 -4.67
C LEU A 23 24.58 8.14 -3.68
N ALA A 24 25.51 7.18 -3.69
CA ALA A 24 26.47 6.98 -2.60
C ALA A 24 27.90 6.75 -3.10
N GLU A 25 28.32 7.43 -4.16
CA GLU A 25 29.65 7.25 -4.78
C GLU A 25 30.85 7.80 -3.95
N GLU A 26 30.69 8.20 -2.68
CA GLU A 26 31.79 8.88 -1.95
C GLU A 26 32.06 8.41 -0.50
N ALA A 27 32.08 7.11 -0.17
CA ALA A 27 32.59 6.70 1.14
C ALA A 27 33.32 5.35 1.19
N ALA A 28 34.54 5.36 1.74
CA ALA A 28 35.46 4.24 1.95
C ALA A 28 35.02 3.20 3.02
N SER A 29 33.74 3.21 3.40
CA SER A 29 33.07 2.16 4.17
C SER A 29 31.72 1.94 3.51
N ALA A 30 31.61 0.93 2.65
CA ALA A 30 30.36 0.70 1.93
C ALA A 30 29.24 0.47 2.96
N PRO A 31 28.20 1.33 3.02
CA PRO A 31 27.11 1.15 3.96
C PRO A 31 26.47 -0.21 3.72
N HIS A 32 26.04 -0.89 4.80
CA HIS A 32 25.28 -2.12 4.69
C HIS A 32 24.12 -1.92 3.70
N PRO A 33 23.84 -2.88 2.80
CA PRO A 33 22.66 -2.79 1.95
C PRO A 33 21.42 -2.65 2.85
N ARG A 34 20.40 -1.93 2.38
CA ARG A 34 19.15 -1.75 3.12
C ARG A 34 18.04 -2.59 2.52
N CYS A 35 17.14 -3.05 3.37
CA CYS A 35 15.93 -3.74 2.94
C CYS A 35 15.06 -2.79 2.12
N PRO A 36 14.63 -3.16 0.90
CA PRO A 36 13.86 -2.27 0.05
C PRO A 36 12.48 -1.94 0.63
N LEU A 37 11.93 -2.83 1.47
CA LEU A 37 10.63 -2.62 2.10
C LEU A 37 10.73 -1.88 3.43
N CYS A 38 11.46 -2.39 4.44
CA CYS A 38 11.49 -1.72 5.75
C CYS A 38 12.64 -0.69 5.91
N LEU A 39 13.55 -0.60 4.92
CA LEU A 39 14.73 0.27 4.92
C LEU A 39 15.78 -0.01 6.01
N ALA A 40 15.60 -1.05 6.83
CA ALA A 40 16.57 -1.45 7.83
C ALA A 40 17.83 -2.08 7.20
N GLU A 41 18.94 -2.03 7.94
CA GLU A 41 20.22 -2.57 7.48
C GLU A 41 20.18 -4.09 7.32
N LEU A 42 20.79 -4.56 6.25
CA LEU A 42 20.94 -5.96 5.92
C LEU A 42 22.41 -6.38 6.01
N VAL A 43 22.63 -7.53 6.63
CA VAL A 43 23.94 -8.20 6.63
C VAL A 43 23.89 -9.46 5.78
N PHE A 44 25.02 -9.75 5.15
CA PHE A 44 25.20 -10.98 4.41
C PHE A 44 25.16 -12.19 5.35
N THR A 45 24.55 -13.28 4.88
CA THR A 45 24.58 -14.57 5.57
C THR A 45 25.33 -15.59 4.73
N HIS A 46 26.12 -16.46 5.37
CA HIS A 46 26.79 -17.56 4.68
C HIS A 46 25.82 -18.65 4.19
N ARG A 47 24.53 -18.55 4.50
CA ARG A 47 23.50 -19.48 4.03
C ARG A 47 23.24 -19.20 2.54
N ARG A 48 23.28 -20.24 1.72
CA ARG A 48 22.92 -20.20 0.30
C ARG A 48 21.72 -21.11 0.08
N ARG A 49 20.77 -20.66 -0.73
CA ARG A 49 19.67 -21.48 -1.26
C ARG A 49 19.57 -21.23 -2.77
N GLY A 50 19.53 -22.31 -3.54
CA GLY A 50 19.57 -22.24 -5.00
C GLY A 50 20.86 -21.63 -5.59
N GLY A 51 21.95 -21.49 -4.82
CA GLY A 51 23.22 -20.93 -5.30
C GLY A 51 23.38 -19.40 -5.17
N HIS A 52 22.36 -18.68 -4.69
CA HIS A 52 22.39 -17.23 -4.54
C HIS A 52 22.82 -16.78 -3.13
N ARG A 53 23.24 -15.52 -2.98
CA ARG A 53 23.53 -14.89 -1.68
C ARG A 53 22.23 -14.49 -0.97
N TYR A 54 22.24 -14.61 0.36
CA TYR A 54 21.08 -14.32 1.21
C TYR A 54 21.43 -13.22 2.20
N TYR A 55 20.51 -12.28 2.34
CA TYR A 55 20.57 -11.23 3.33
C TYR A 55 19.59 -11.51 4.47
N ARG A 56 19.95 -11.04 5.66
CA ARG A 56 19.05 -10.92 6.82
C ARG A 56 19.17 -9.52 7.38
N HIS A 57 18.16 -9.07 8.11
CA HIS A 57 18.29 -7.84 8.88
C HIS A 57 19.43 -7.97 9.90
N LEU A 58 20.17 -6.87 10.09
CA LEU A 58 21.21 -6.77 11.11
C LEU A 58 20.59 -6.98 12.50
N GLU A 59 19.53 -6.21 12.78
CA GLU A 59 18.78 -6.24 14.03
C GLU A 59 17.57 -7.18 13.94
N SER A 60 17.39 -8.05 14.94
CA SER A 60 16.24 -8.96 15.01
C SER A 60 14.90 -8.24 15.16
N ALA A 61 14.89 -7.04 15.75
CA ALA A 61 13.68 -6.23 15.89
C ALA A 61 13.14 -5.75 14.52
N ASP A 62 14.03 -5.49 13.56
CA ASP A 62 13.62 -5.10 12.20
C ASP A 62 13.14 -6.31 11.42
N ASP A 63 13.78 -7.47 11.62
CA ASP A 63 13.34 -8.73 11.05
C ASP A 63 11.92 -9.11 11.49
N ALA A 64 11.60 -8.87 12.77
CA ALA A 64 10.29 -9.14 13.34
C ALA A 64 9.20 -8.18 12.85
N ARG A 65 9.54 -6.96 12.41
CA ARG A 65 8.59 -5.95 11.95
C ARG A 65 8.45 -5.87 10.43
N CYS A 66 9.38 -6.46 9.68
CA CYS A 66 9.43 -6.35 8.24
C CYS A 66 8.46 -7.34 7.55
N PRO A 67 7.53 -6.87 6.70
CA PRO A 67 6.61 -7.75 5.98
C PRO A 67 7.26 -8.81 5.09
N LEU A 68 8.52 -8.62 4.70
CA LEU A 68 9.26 -9.61 3.91
C LEU A 68 9.87 -10.74 4.72
N THR A 69 9.98 -10.61 6.04
CA THR A 69 10.71 -11.56 6.89
C THR A 69 9.91 -12.06 8.09
N THR A 70 8.95 -11.29 8.63
CA THR A 70 8.12 -11.67 9.78
C THR A 70 7.36 -12.99 9.54
N PRO A 71 7.71 -14.08 10.25
CA PRO A 71 7.17 -15.42 9.93
C PRO A 71 5.94 -15.79 10.75
N SER A 72 5.62 -15.05 11.82
CA SER A 72 4.69 -15.51 12.86
C SER A 72 3.39 -14.71 12.98
N TYR A 73 3.35 -13.50 12.42
CA TYR A 73 2.16 -12.66 12.43
C TYR A 73 2.12 -11.75 11.21
N ASP A 74 0.94 -11.21 10.93
CA ASP A 74 0.76 -10.19 9.91
C ASP A 74 1.15 -8.82 10.47
N PRO A 75 2.17 -8.13 9.93
CA PRO A 75 2.55 -6.81 10.43
C PRO A 75 1.42 -5.80 10.27
N ALA A 76 1.38 -4.83 11.20
CA ALA A 76 0.44 -3.72 11.14
C ALA A 76 0.56 -3.00 9.78
N GLY A 77 -0.59 -2.68 9.19
CA GLY A 77 -0.66 -1.92 7.94
C GLY A 77 -0.44 -0.43 8.15
N LEU A 78 -0.72 0.34 7.10
CA LEU A 78 -0.68 1.79 7.16
C LEU A 78 -1.68 2.31 8.20
N ALA A 79 -1.20 3.15 9.12
CA ALA A 79 -2.04 3.80 10.11
C ALA A 79 -2.52 5.18 9.64
N VAL A 80 -3.66 5.62 10.17
CA VAL A 80 -4.19 6.97 10.02
C VAL A 80 -4.24 7.58 11.41
N ASN A 81 -3.42 8.60 11.65
CA ASN A 81 -3.14 9.13 12.99
C ASN A 81 -3.86 10.48 13.22
N ALA A 82 -4.63 10.54 14.30
CA ALA A 82 -5.46 11.70 14.64
C ALA A 82 -4.67 13.00 14.88
N HIS A 83 -3.40 12.92 15.28
CA HIS A 83 -2.57 14.09 15.60
C HIS A 83 -2.24 14.95 14.37
N ALA A 84 -2.26 14.36 13.17
CA ALA A 84 -2.00 15.06 11.91
C ALA A 84 -3.25 15.76 11.31
N LEU A 85 -4.41 15.65 11.98
CA LEU A 85 -5.70 16.17 11.48
C LEU A 85 -5.96 17.64 11.83
N ALA A 86 -5.08 18.27 12.60
CA ALA A 86 -5.19 19.67 12.96
C ALA A 86 -4.50 20.51 11.88
N GLN A 87 -5.21 20.93 10.82
CA GLN A 87 -5.20 22.28 10.20
C GLN A 87 -6.13 22.36 8.97
N GLY A 88 -7.14 23.23 9.01
CA GLY A 88 -7.43 24.19 7.93
C GLY A 88 -8.24 23.82 6.67
N VAL A 89 -8.46 22.55 6.30
CA VAL A 89 -9.32 22.22 5.13
C VAL A 89 -10.54 21.41 5.56
N SER A 90 -11.72 21.77 5.05
CA SER A 90 -12.92 20.96 5.25
C SER A 90 -12.71 19.61 4.59
N ALA A 91 -12.65 18.54 5.38
CA ALA A 91 -12.60 17.15 4.91
C ALA A 91 -13.65 16.84 3.84
N ALA A 92 -14.77 17.59 3.83
CA ALA A 92 -15.77 17.52 2.79
C ALA A 92 -15.20 17.87 1.40
N LEU A 93 -14.34 18.89 1.29
CA LEU A 93 -13.74 19.34 0.03
C LEU A 93 -12.79 18.29 -0.56
N HIS A 94 -11.88 17.73 0.25
CA HIS A 94 -10.96 16.69 -0.19
C HIS A 94 -11.71 15.46 -0.71
N ARG A 95 -12.72 15.06 0.06
CA ARG A 95 -13.55 13.93 -0.30
C ARG A 95 -14.39 14.20 -1.54
N GLU A 96 -14.98 15.38 -1.66
CA GLU A 96 -15.75 15.78 -2.85
C GLU A 96 -14.88 15.74 -4.10
N ARG A 97 -13.69 16.34 -4.05
CA ARG A 97 -12.72 16.30 -5.16
C ARG A 97 -12.34 14.88 -5.54
N PHE A 98 -12.03 14.03 -4.55
CA PHE A 98 -11.75 12.62 -4.78
C PHE A 98 -12.93 11.93 -5.49
N LEU A 99 -14.16 12.15 -5.04
CA LEU A 99 -15.34 11.56 -5.65
C LEU A 99 -15.61 12.11 -7.06
N GLN A 100 -15.36 13.39 -7.33
CA GLN A 100 -15.48 13.94 -8.69
C GLN A 100 -14.56 13.20 -9.68
N HIS A 101 -13.40 12.73 -9.22
CA HIS A 101 -12.43 11.99 -10.05
C HIS A 101 -12.40 10.47 -9.78
N TRP A 102 -13.43 9.89 -9.15
CA TRP A 102 -13.41 8.51 -8.68
C TRP A 102 -13.02 7.49 -9.75
N GLN A 103 -13.44 7.71 -11.01
CA GLN A 103 -13.15 6.79 -12.12
C GLN A 103 -11.64 6.71 -12.41
N ARG A 104 -10.95 7.86 -12.35
CA ARG A 104 -9.50 7.95 -12.51
C ARG A 104 -8.82 7.20 -11.37
N HIS A 105 -9.24 7.48 -10.13
CA HIS A 105 -8.67 6.87 -8.93
C HIS A 105 -8.83 5.37 -8.91
N TYR A 106 -10.02 4.87 -9.24
CA TYR A 106 -10.27 3.44 -9.37
C TYR A 106 -9.37 2.78 -10.42
N ARG A 107 -9.21 3.42 -11.59
CA ARG A 107 -8.35 2.88 -12.65
C ARG A 107 -6.89 2.82 -12.21
N ILE A 108 -6.38 3.86 -11.55
CA ILE A 108 -5.01 3.85 -11.00
C ILE A 108 -4.87 2.76 -9.94
N ALA A 109 -5.81 2.65 -9.00
CA ALA A 109 -5.78 1.61 -7.97
C ALA A 109 -5.83 0.21 -8.59
N ARG A 110 -6.66 -0.01 -9.61
CA ARG A 110 -6.77 -1.28 -10.32
C ARG A 110 -5.53 -1.59 -11.18
N HIS A 111 -4.81 -0.59 -11.64
CA HIS A 111 -3.53 -0.82 -12.33
C HIS A 111 -2.49 -1.39 -11.35
N ALA A 112 -2.38 -0.81 -10.16
CA ALA A 112 -1.48 -1.30 -9.10
C ALA A 112 -1.94 -2.66 -8.52
N ALA A 113 -3.25 -2.87 -8.38
CA ALA A 113 -3.87 -4.09 -7.88
C ALA A 113 -4.95 -4.61 -8.85
N PRO A 114 -4.58 -5.35 -9.91
CA PRO A 114 -5.53 -5.85 -10.93
C PRO A 114 -6.79 -6.57 -10.39
N PRO A 115 -6.70 -7.35 -9.30
CA PRO A 115 -7.85 -8.01 -8.69
C PRO A 115 -8.84 -7.08 -7.97
N LEU A 116 -8.49 -5.80 -7.77
CA LEU A 116 -9.36 -4.83 -7.11
C LEU A 116 -10.69 -4.71 -7.85
N THR A 117 -11.78 -4.99 -7.13
CA THR A 117 -13.14 -4.83 -7.63
C THR A 117 -13.68 -3.45 -7.28
N LEU A 118 -14.70 -3.03 -8.03
CA LEU A 118 -15.37 -1.76 -7.80
C LEU A 118 -16.14 -1.73 -6.46
N GLU A 119 -16.69 -2.87 -6.06
CA GLU A 119 -17.31 -3.05 -4.74
C GLU A 119 -16.29 -2.89 -3.62
N ARG A 120 -15.12 -3.53 -3.74
CA ARG A 120 -14.06 -3.37 -2.75
C ARG A 120 -13.55 -1.94 -2.70
N PHE A 121 -13.41 -1.27 -3.84
CA PHE A 121 -13.05 0.14 -3.90
C PHE A 121 -14.09 1.04 -3.19
N ALA A 122 -15.39 0.79 -3.36
CA ALA A 122 -16.44 1.48 -2.62
C ALA A 122 -16.26 1.32 -1.09
N ARG A 123 -15.99 0.08 -0.62
CA ARG A 123 -15.72 -0.17 0.80
C ARG A 123 -14.48 0.55 1.33
N LEU A 124 -13.46 0.74 0.50
CA LEU A 124 -12.28 1.51 0.89
C LEU A 124 -12.58 3.00 1.06
N ILE A 125 -13.52 3.55 0.29
CA ILE A 125 -13.99 4.93 0.48
C ILE A 125 -14.76 5.05 1.79
N GLU A 126 -15.65 4.09 2.09
CA GLU A 126 -16.35 4.05 3.38
C GLU A 126 -15.36 3.91 4.55
N TYR A 127 -14.34 3.08 4.40
CA TYR A 127 -13.29 2.91 5.40
C TYR A 127 -12.49 4.20 5.59
N ALA A 128 -12.12 4.89 4.51
CA ALA A 128 -11.45 6.18 4.54
C ALA A 128 -12.27 7.26 5.27
N ASP A 129 -13.61 7.22 5.16
CA ASP A 129 -14.51 8.06 5.94
C ASP A 129 -14.44 7.73 7.44
N VAL A 130 -14.41 6.45 7.81
CA VAL A 130 -14.35 6.00 9.21
C VAL A 130 -13.01 6.36 9.88
N VAL A 131 -11.90 6.23 9.15
CA VAL A 131 -10.57 6.55 9.68
C VAL A 131 -10.19 8.02 9.49
N ASP A 132 -11.13 8.86 9.08
CA ASP A 132 -10.93 10.32 8.93
C ASP A 132 -9.81 10.70 7.96
N LEU A 133 -9.55 9.88 6.94
CA LEU A 133 -8.46 10.10 5.97
C LEU A 133 -8.52 11.50 5.32
N TRP A 134 -9.72 11.98 5.01
CA TRP A 134 -9.94 13.23 4.30
C TRP A 134 -9.63 14.47 5.14
N ARG A 135 -9.47 14.32 6.46
CA ARG A 135 -9.18 15.42 7.40
C ARG A 135 -7.71 15.86 7.39
N TYR A 136 -6.84 15.13 6.70
CA TYR A 136 -5.44 15.53 6.58
C TYR A 136 -5.32 16.85 5.80
N ALA A 137 -4.69 17.85 6.41
CA ALA A 137 -4.49 19.17 5.82
C ALA A 137 -3.72 19.09 4.49
N ALA A 138 -2.64 18.32 4.51
CA ALA A 138 -1.73 18.14 3.38
C ALA A 138 -2.19 17.04 2.41
N PHE A 139 -3.46 16.62 2.46
CA PHE A 139 -3.99 15.56 1.61
C PHE A 139 -3.70 15.81 0.13
N ASP A 140 -2.95 14.90 -0.49
CA ASP A 140 -2.75 14.89 -1.93
C ASP A 140 -3.61 13.82 -2.59
N GLU A 141 -4.56 14.28 -3.41
CA GLU A 141 -5.48 13.43 -4.15
C GLU A 141 -4.76 12.43 -5.08
N ARG A 142 -3.53 12.75 -5.53
CA ARG A 142 -2.72 11.86 -6.38
C ARG A 142 -2.27 10.59 -5.66
N ASP A 143 -2.17 10.64 -4.33
CA ASP A 143 -1.72 9.53 -3.50
C ASP A 143 -2.89 8.65 -3.04
N ALA A 144 -4.11 9.19 -3.05
CA ALA A 144 -5.29 8.54 -2.52
C ALA A 144 -5.50 7.11 -3.05
N PRO A 145 -5.35 6.80 -4.37
CA PRO A 145 -5.47 5.42 -4.85
C PRO A 145 -4.51 4.45 -4.14
N TYR A 146 -3.28 4.88 -3.87
CA TYR A 146 -2.25 4.06 -3.25
C TYR A 146 -2.43 3.94 -1.74
N VAL A 147 -2.85 5.03 -1.08
CA VAL A 147 -3.24 5.02 0.34
C VAL A 147 -4.38 4.04 0.58
N LEU A 148 -5.45 4.11 -0.24
CA LEU A 148 -6.57 3.20 -0.13
C LEU A 148 -6.16 1.74 -0.32
N LEU A 149 -5.23 1.46 -1.25
CA LEU A 149 -4.70 0.10 -1.44
C LEU A 149 -3.85 -0.38 -0.25
N ALA A 150 -3.03 0.48 0.35
CA ALA A 150 -2.26 0.14 1.54
C ALA A 150 -3.17 -0.10 2.76
N LEU A 151 -4.26 0.67 2.87
CA LEU A 151 -5.30 0.47 3.89
C LEU A 151 -6.15 -0.79 3.62
N ALA A 152 -6.21 -1.28 2.38
CA ALA A 152 -7.04 -2.43 2.01
C ALA A 152 -6.59 -3.77 2.61
N GLY A 153 -5.37 -3.84 3.17
CA GLY A 153 -4.76 -5.07 3.64
C GLY A 153 -4.64 -6.11 2.51
N PHE A 154 -5.04 -7.35 2.78
CA PHE A 154 -4.97 -8.43 1.79
C PHE A 154 -6.13 -8.43 0.80
N ILE A 155 -5.82 -8.30 -0.49
CA ILE A 155 -6.75 -8.45 -1.60
C ILE A 155 -6.64 -9.85 -2.18
N SER A 156 -7.75 -10.59 -2.22
CA SER A 156 -7.79 -11.93 -2.80
C SER A 156 -7.58 -11.89 -4.30
N VAL A 157 -6.78 -12.82 -4.79
CA VAL A 157 -6.55 -13.10 -6.19
C VAL A 157 -7.09 -14.48 -6.48
N HIS A 158 -8.02 -14.56 -7.43
CA HIS A 158 -8.57 -15.81 -7.91
C HIS A 158 -8.11 -15.99 -9.35
N ASP A 159 -7.07 -16.80 -9.54
CA ASP A 159 -6.75 -17.38 -10.85
C ASP A 159 -7.12 -18.88 -10.82
N ARG A 160 -7.40 -19.43 -12.00
CA ARG A 160 -8.19 -20.63 -12.27
C ARG A 160 -7.91 -21.85 -11.39
N ASP A 161 -6.69 -22.00 -10.84
CA ASP A 161 -6.32 -23.09 -9.93
C ASP A 161 -5.54 -22.65 -8.67
N GLU A 162 -5.21 -21.37 -8.52
CA GLU A 162 -4.40 -20.87 -7.40
C GLU A 162 -5.10 -19.71 -6.68
N ARG A 163 -5.31 -19.89 -5.37
CA ARG A 163 -5.71 -18.82 -4.47
C ARG A 163 -4.45 -18.12 -3.97
N ALA A 164 -4.35 -16.85 -4.29
CA ALA A 164 -3.29 -15.99 -3.79
C ALA A 164 -3.91 -14.76 -3.12
N ARG A 165 -3.10 -14.07 -2.34
CA ARG A 165 -3.46 -12.76 -1.78
C ARG A 165 -2.37 -11.77 -2.16
N ILE A 166 -2.74 -10.55 -2.46
CA ILE A 166 -1.79 -9.45 -2.62
C ILE A 166 -1.98 -8.44 -1.50
N ARG A 167 -0.90 -7.76 -1.12
CA ARG A 167 -0.96 -6.60 -0.25
C ARG A 167 -0.02 -5.53 -0.78
N ILE A 168 -0.48 -4.29 -0.72
CA ILE A 168 0.31 -3.12 -1.09
C ILE A 168 0.92 -2.51 0.16
N TRP A 169 2.20 -2.20 0.10
CA TRP A 169 2.99 -1.63 1.19
C TRP A 169 3.72 -0.39 0.71
N PHE A 170 3.72 0.66 1.51
CA PHE A 170 4.76 1.69 1.40
C PHE A 170 6.06 1.17 2.04
N ASP A 171 7.20 1.74 1.65
CA ASP A 171 8.45 1.47 2.36
C ASP A 171 8.44 2.00 3.79
N GLY A 172 9.45 1.62 4.57
CA GLY A 172 9.64 1.97 5.97
C GLY A 172 9.85 3.47 6.23
N SER A 173 9.87 4.32 5.19
CA SER A 173 9.82 5.77 5.37
C SER A 173 8.41 6.29 5.65
N VAL A 174 7.39 5.42 5.61
CA VAL A 174 5.97 5.75 5.88
C VAL A 174 5.48 4.86 7.03
N ARG A 175 5.26 5.47 8.19
CA ARG A 175 4.69 4.82 9.38
C ARG A 175 3.20 5.06 9.46
N ASP A 176 2.77 6.26 9.07
CA ASP A 176 1.37 6.64 8.94
C ASP A 176 1.14 7.51 7.70
N VAL A 177 -0.14 7.74 7.37
CA VAL A 177 -0.53 8.53 6.19
C VAL A 177 0.11 9.93 6.16
N GLY A 178 0.31 10.57 7.32
CA GLY A 178 0.90 11.91 7.41
C GLY A 178 2.34 11.97 6.90
N ASP A 179 3.09 10.87 7.03
CA ASP A 179 4.46 10.79 6.52
C ASP A 179 4.51 10.94 4.99
N LEU A 180 3.41 10.63 4.27
CA LEU A 180 3.34 10.77 2.81
C LEU A 180 3.44 12.24 2.37
N TRP A 181 2.87 13.14 3.17
CA TRP A 181 2.64 14.54 2.81
C TRP A 181 3.47 15.53 3.62
N HIS A 182 4.51 15.04 4.30
CA HIS A 182 5.44 15.88 5.05
C HIS A 182 6.24 16.79 4.11
N GLU A 183 6.28 18.09 4.39
CA GLU A 183 6.86 19.13 3.51
C GLU A 183 8.35 18.90 3.20
N GLU A 184 9.11 18.35 4.14
CA GLU A 184 10.56 18.13 4.00
C GLU A 184 10.93 16.92 3.12
N ARG A 185 9.93 16.17 2.62
CA ARG A 185 10.17 14.93 1.87
C ARG A 185 10.70 15.22 0.46
N ARG A 186 11.95 14.83 0.21
CA ARG A 186 12.63 15.03 -1.09
C ARG A 186 12.25 14.01 -2.17
N ARG A 187 11.71 12.83 -1.79
CA ARG A 187 11.40 11.73 -2.73
C ARG A 187 10.09 11.04 -2.35
N PRO A 188 9.28 10.63 -3.33
CA PRO A 188 8.09 9.85 -3.05
C PRO A 188 8.49 8.52 -2.39
N PRO A 189 7.74 8.06 -1.37
CA PRO A 189 7.98 6.75 -0.78
C PRO A 189 7.83 5.63 -1.82
N GLY A 190 8.69 4.62 -1.71
CA GLY A 190 8.56 3.39 -2.45
C GLY A 190 7.23 2.71 -2.15
N LEU A 191 6.65 2.10 -3.18
CA LEU A 191 5.42 1.34 -3.08
C LEU A 191 5.67 -0.05 -3.63
N PHE A 192 5.17 -1.07 -2.96
CA PHE A 192 5.47 -2.47 -3.26
C PHE A 192 4.19 -3.29 -3.24
N ARG A 193 4.08 -4.19 -4.22
CA ARG A 193 3.08 -5.24 -4.23
C ARG A 193 3.76 -6.53 -3.80
N VAL A 194 3.25 -7.13 -2.73
CA VAL A 194 3.70 -8.45 -2.27
C VAL A 194 2.60 -9.45 -2.55
N THR A 195 2.94 -10.53 -3.24
CA THR A 195 2.03 -11.63 -3.57
C THR A 195 2.34 -12.81 -2.67
N TYR A 196 1.29 -13.32 -2.02
CA TYR A 196 1.33 -14.42 -1.08
C TYR A 196 0.48 -15.57 -1.62
N ARG A 197 0.89 -16.81 -1.35
CA ARG A 197 -0.02 -17.95 -1.46
C ARG A 197 -1.10 -17.85 -0.40
N GLU A 198 -2.24 -18.50 -0.64
CA GLU A 198 -3.26 -18.64 0.39
C GLU A 198 -2.69 -19.40 1.61
N PRO A 199 -2.82 -18.87 2.83
CA PRO A 199 -2.27 -19.51 4.02
C PRO A 199 -3.08 -20.77 4.36
N LEU A 200 -2.38 -21.84 4.74
CA LEU A 200 -3.01 -23.11 5.13
C LEU A 200 -3.31 -23.20 6.64
N HIS A 201 -2.56 -22.47 7.46
CA HIS A 201 -2.54 -22.64 8.91
C HIS A 201 -2.82 -21.37 9.71
N THR A 202 -2.90 -20.22 9.04
CA THR A 202 -3.15 -18.91 9.66
C THR A 202 -4.27 -18.19 8.91
N PRO A 203 -5.04 -17.30 9.56
CA PRO A 203 -6.10 -16.53 8.88
C PRO A 203 -5.55 -15.54 7.85
N PHE A 204 -4.30 -15.10 8.02
CA PHE A 204 -3.61 -14.17 7.16
C PHE A 204 -2.22 -14.70 6.75
N PRO A 205 -1.78 -14.43 5.51
CA PRO A 205 -0.44 -14.80 5.06
C PRO A 205 0.68 -14.19 5.92
N THR A 206 1.81 -14.88 5.98
CA THR A 206 3.05 -14.42 6.62
C THR A 206 4.19 -14.35 5.60
N SER A 207 5.41 -13.99 6.02
CA SER A 207 6.58 -14.01 5.13
C SER A 207 6.84 -15.39 4.52
N ALA A 208 6.48 -16.47 5.23
CA ALA A 208 6.62 -17.85 4.75
C ALA A 208 5.72 -18.16 3.53
N ASP A 209 4.70 -17.33 3.32
CA ASP A 209 3.73 -17.48 2.25
C ASP A 209 4.03 -16.59 1.04
N ILE A 210 5.09 -15.76 1.09
CA ILE A 210 5.45 -14.90 -0.03
C ILE A 210 5.87 -15.75 -1.23
N LEU A 211 5.23 -15.47 -2.37
CA LEU A 211 5.59 -16.04 -3.67
C LEU A 211 6.63 -15.15 -4.37
N PHE A 212 6.35 -13.84 -4.40
CA PHE A 212 7.24 -12.80 -4.93
C PHE A 212 6.75 -11.42 -4.50
N TRP A 213 7.59 -10.41 -4.72
CA TRP A 213 7.24 -9.02 -4.53
C TRP A 213 7.85 -8.16 -5.64
N GLU A 214 7.26 -7.01 -5.90
CA GLU A 214 7.70 -6.09 -6.95
C GLU A 214 7.38 -4.63 -6.58
N PRO A 215 8.11 -3.66 -7.15
CA PRO A 215 7.80 -2.26 -6.95
C PRO A 215 6.55 -1.90 -7.77
N VAL A 216 5.76 -0.98 -7.25
CA VAL A 216 4.60 -0.42 -7.95
C VAL A 216 4.98 0.98 -8.42
N GLU A 217 5.05 1.15 -9.72
CA GLU A 217 5.27 2.46 -10.32
C GLU A 217 4.02 3.33 -10.15
N ARG A 218 4.25 4.60 -9.80
CA ARG A 218 3.19 5.59 -9.68
C ARG A 218 2.78 6.05 -11.08
N VAL A 219 1.47 6.11 -11.30
CA VAL A 219 0.88 6.52 -12.57
C VAL A 219 0.89 8.04 -12.61
N GLU A 220 1.83 8.61 -13.34
CA GLU A 220 1.89 10.06 -13.56
C GLU A 220 0.79 10.52 -14.53
N ARG A 221 0.60 9.76 -15.62
CA ARG A 221 -0.40 10.07 -16.66
C ARG A 221 -1.37 8.91 -16.80
N LEU A 222 -2.65 9.24 -16.95
CA LEU A 222 -3.70 8.22 -17.09
C LEU A 222 -3.55 7.36 -18.36
N SER A 223 -2.75 7.80 -19.34
CA SER A 223 -2.33 7.01 -20.51
C SER A 223 -1.49 5.79 -20.14
N ASP A 224 -0.74 5.88 -19.04
CA ASP A 224 0.23 4.86 -18.61
C ASP A 224 -0.50 3.75 -17.82
N CYS A 225 -1.73 4.04 -17.40
CA CYS A 225 -2.61 3.11 -16.71
C CYS A 225 -3.15 2.04 -17.68
N THR A 226 -2.63 0.82 -17.54
CA THR A 226 -3.07 -0.35 -18.31
C THR A 226 -4.44 -0.90 -17.89
N ALA A 227 -5.01 -0.41 -16.78
CA ALA A 227 -6.32 -0.88 -16.32
C ALA A 227 -7.42 -0.50 -17.34
N PRO A 228 -8.30 -1.46 -17.70
CA PRO A 228 -9.32 -1.24 -18.70
C PRO A 228 -10.28 -0.13 -18.28
N ARG A 229 -10.81 0.59 -19.27
CA ARG A 229 -11.86 1.59 -19.03
C ARG A 229 -13.10 0.91 -18.45
N LEU A 230 -13.81 1.64 -17.60
CA LEU A 230 -15.04 1.19 -16.99
C LEU A 230 -16.17 1.12 -18.03
N ARG A 231 -17.00 0.09 -17.91
CA ARG A 231 -18.24 -0.01 -18.70
C ARG A 231 -19.29 0.93 -18.12
N GLN A 232 -20.22 1.40 -18.96
CA GLN A 232 -21.31 2.29 -18.53
C GLN A 232 -22.19 1.67 -17.41
N THR A 233 -22.35 0.35 -17.39
CA THR A 233 -23.06 -0.35 -16.30
C THR A 233 -22.34 -0.21 -14.97
N GLN A 234 -21.02 -0.34 -14.95
CA GLN A 234 -20.19 -0.19 -13.76
C GLN A 234 -20.24 1.24 -13.24
N ILE A 235 -20.15 2.23 -14.15
CA ILE A 235 -20.27 3.65 -13.81
C ILE A 235 -21.62 3.94 -13.14
N ARG A 236 -22.73 3.46 -13.73
CA ARG A 236 -24.08 3.66 -13.16
C ARG A 236 -24.24 2.98 -11.80
N MET A 237 -23.72 1.77 -11.62
CA MET A 237 -23.78 1.06 -10.34
C MET A 237 -23.03 1.83 -9.25
N PHE A 238 -21.83 2.34 -9.56
CA PHE A 238 -21.04 3.09 -8.59
C PHE A 238 -21.63 4.45 -8.26
N ASN A 239 -22.16 5.18 -9.25
CA ASN A 239 -22.85 6.44 -8.99
C ASN A 239 -24.06 6.23 -8.06
N ARG A 240 -24.84 5.15 -8.26
CA ARG A 240 -25.94 4.81 -7.35
C ARG A 240 -25.45 4.53 -5.93
N PHE A 241 -24.30 3.87 -5.79
CA PHE A 241 -23.65 3.67 -4.50
C PHE A 241 -23.30 5.01 -3.85
N ILE A 242 -22.60 5.90 -4.57
CA ILE A 242 -22.24 7.24 -4.06
C ILE A 242 -23.50 7.98 -3.60
N ASP A 243 -24.53 8.06 -4.46
CA ASP A 243 -25.77 8.77 -4.14
C ASP A 243 -26.47 8.21 -2.89
N GLY A 244 -26.50 6.89 -2.75
CA GLY A 244 -27.06 6.22 -1.58
C GLY A 244 -26.26 6.49 -0.31
N TYR A 245 -24.94 6.40 -0.43
CA TYR A 245 -24.02 6.60 0.67
C TYR A 245 -24.01 8.06 1.17
N GLU A 246 -24.03 9.04 0.27
CA GLU A 246 -24.13 10.46 0.62
C GLU A 246 -25.42 10.76 1.39
N ARG A 247 -26.55 10.19 0.99
CA ARG A 247 -27.82 10.38 1.70
C ARG A 247 -27.76 9.82 3.11
N GLU A 248 -27.21 8.61 3.27
CA GLU A 248 -27.06 7.97 4.57
C GLU A 248 -26.12 8.76 5.49
N ARG A 249 -25.00 9.24 4.95
CA ARG A 249 -24.03 10.04 5.70
C ARG A 249 -24.60 11.37 6.17
N ARG A 250 -25.37 12.07 5.32
CA ARG A 250 -26.07 13.32 5.71
C ARG A 250 -27.06 13.06 6.85
N ARG A 251 -27.87 12.01 6.75
CA ARG A 251 -28.79 11.61 7.83
C ARG A 251 -28.08 11.37 9.15
N ARG A 252 -26.94 10.68 9.14
CA ARG A 252 -26.13 10.44 10.36
C ARG A 252 -25.53 11.73 10.92
N GLY A 253 -25.07 12.63 10.05
CA GLY A 253 -24.56 13.96 10.47
C GLY A 253 -25.64 14.84 11.09
N GLU A 254 -26.85 14.82 10.54
CA GLU A 254 -28.04 15.52 11.09
C GLU A 254 -28.46 14.94 12.45
N HIS A 255 -28.42 13.62 12.62
CA HIS A 255 -28.74 12.97 13.91
C HIS A 255 -27.67 13.22 14.98
N ALA A 256 -26.40 13.35 14.59
CA ALA A 256 -25.31 13.66 15.51
C ALA A 256 -25.30 15.14 15.96
N SER A 257 -25.91 16.05 15.19
CA SER A 257 -25.98 17.47 15.51
C SER A 257 -27.26 17.88 16.27
N GLY A 258 -28.32 17.06 16.23
CA GLY A 258 -29.55 17.27 17.01
C GLY A 258 -29.59 16.57 18.38
N ALA A 259 -28.49 15.91 18.80
CA ALA A 259 -28.38 15.25 20.11
C ALA A 259 -27.62 16.09 21.16
N ASP A 260 -27.12 17.27 20.76
CA ASP A 260 -26.42 18.24 21.61
C ASP A 260 -27.27 19.49 21.95
N GLU A 261 -28.60 19.44 21.70
CA GLU A 261 -29.60 20.42 22.16
C GLU A 261 -30.50 19.81 23.25
#